data_AF-A0A3M1DSN6-F1
#
_entry.id   AF-A0A3M1DSN6-F1
#
_cell.length_a   1.000
_cell.length_b   1.000
_cell.length_c   1.000
_cell.angle_alpha   90.00
_cell.angle_beta   90.00
_cell.angle_gamma   90.00
#
_symmetry.space_group_name_H-M   'P 1'
#
loop_
_entity.id
_entity.type
_entity.pdbx_description
1 polymer ?
#
loop_
_entity_poly.entity_id
_entity_poly.type
_entity_poly.pdbx_seq_one_letter_code
_entity_poly.pdbx_strand_id
1 'polypeptide(L)' 'MNNRDRLIDLIVDNKLERREVAELLGVSREQVDRWLFPREHPESEEVPTMAVELLELKLRLGMRQEAAQGKG' A
#
# COMPACT_ATOMS: atom_id res chain seq x y z
N MET A 1 6.34 -16.39 -0.07
CA MET A 1 5.61 -15.19 0.37
C MET A 1 4.38 -15.01 -0.49
N ASN A 2 3.25 -14.71 0.12
CA ASN A 2 2.05 -14.28 -0.61
C ASN A 2 2.08 -12.76 -0.84
N ASN A 3 1.16 -12.22 -1.66
CA ASN A 3 1.13 -10.79 -1.97
C ASN A 3 0.88 -9.87 -0.76
N ARG A 4 0.14 -10.35 0.26
CA ARG A 4 -0.06 -9.63 1.52
C ARG A 4 1.26 -9.50 2.28
N ASP A 5 2.04 -10.58 2.36
CA ASP A 5 3.36 -10.55 3.01
C ASP A 5 4.27 -9.54 2.29
N ARG A 6 4.32 -9.58 0.95
CA ARG A 6 5.08 -8.62 0.14
C ARG A 6 4.63 -7.17 0.37
N LEU A 7 3.33 -6.93 0.46
CA LEU A 7 2.78 -5.60 0.73
C LEU A 7 3.20 -5.11 2.12
N ILE A 8 3.18 -5.99 3.13
CA ILE A 8 3.64 -5.67 4.49
C ILE A 8 5.13 -5.30 4.47
N ASP A 9 5.97 -6.09 3.79
CA ASP A 9 7.41 -5.81 3.71
C ASP A 9 7.67 -4.46 3.05
N LEU A 10 7.01 -4.16 1.92
CA LEU A 10 7.11 -2.86 1.25
C LEU A 10 6.70 -1.71 2.19
N ILE A 11 5.63 -1.87 2.97
CA ILE A 11 5.16 -0.89 3.94
C ILE A 11 6.21 -0.65 5.03
N VAL A 12 6.75 -1.72 5.62
CA VAL A 12 7.72 -1.64 6.72
C VAL A 12 9.05 -1.06 6.24
N ASP A 13 9.60 -1.58 5.14
CA ASP A 13 10.90 -1.19 4.60
C ASP A 13 10.90 0.28 4.15
N ASN A 14 9.76 0.76 3.65
CA ASN A 14 9.60 2.13 3.21
C ASN A 14 8.96 3.03 4.27
N LYS A 15 8.60 2.53 5.45
CA LYS A 15 7.90 3.31 6.50
C LYS A 15 6.66 4.02 5.95
N LEU A 16 5.87 3.33 5.14
CA LEU A 16 4.65 3.89 4.54
C LEU A 16 3.49 3.81 5.50
N GLU A 17 2.69 4.86 5.56
CA GLU A 17 1.36 4.80 6.11
C GLU A 17 0.39 4.15 5.11
N ARG A 18 -0.68 3.52 5.62
CA ARG A 18 -1.72 2.91 4.78
C ARG A 18 -2.38 3.91 3.83
N ARG A 19 -2.45 5.18 4.24
CA ARG A 19 -2.93 6.29 3.40
C ARG A 19 -1.98 6.56 2.23
N GLU A 20 -0.67 6.60 2.47
CA GLU A 20 0.32 6.79 1.40
C GLU A 20 0.29 5.64 0.40
N VAL A 21 0.12 4.40 0.87
CA VAL A 21 -0.06 3.22 0.00
C VAL A 21 -1.30 3.39 -0.89
N ALA A 22 -2.42 3.83 -0.30
CA ALA A 22 -3.65 4.06 -1.04
C ALA A 22 -3.50 5.15 -2.12
N GLU A 23 -2.83 6.26 -1.78
CA GLU A 23 -2.52 7.34 -2.72
C GLU A 23 -1.56 6.89 -3.84
N LEU A 24 -0.52 6.12 -3.50
CA LEU A 24 0.41 5.54 -4.48
C LEU A 24 -0.30 4.53 -5.40
N LEU A 25 -1.30 3.82 -4.93
CA LEU A 25 -2.00 2.82 -5.73
C LEU A 25 -3.28 3.34 -6.41
N GLY A 26 -3.73 4.54 -6.07
CA GLY A 26 -4.97 5.10 -6.59
C GLY A 26 -6.21 4.33 -6.11
N VAL A 27 -6.16 3.78 -4.89
CA VAL A 27 -7.26 3.04 -4.25
C VAL A 27 -7.69 3.75 -2.97
N SER A 28 -8.78 3.30 -2.34
CA SER A 28 -9.16 3.82 -1.03
C SER A 28 -8.26 3.27 0.08
N ARG A 29 -8.11 4.02 1.18
CA ARG A 29 -7.44 3.51 2.38
C ARG A 29 -8.11 2.23 2.91
N GLU A 30 -9.43 2.18 2.87
CA GLU A 30 -10.22 1.02 3.30
C GLU A 30 -9.87 -0.24 2.48
N GLN A 31 -9.61 -0.09 1.18
CA GLN A 31 -9.15 -1.18 0.33
C GLN A 31 -7.80 -1.74 0.80
N VAL A 32 -6.88 -0.85 1.20
CA VAL A 32 -5.58 -1.25 1.79
C VAL A 32 -5.78 -1.91 3.15
N ASP A 33 -6.70 -1.41 3.97
CA ASP A 33 -7.05 -2.04 5.25
C ASP A 33 -7.57 -3.47 5.05
N ARG A 34 -8.48 -3.69 4.07
CA ARG A 34 -9.00 -5.03 3.72
C ARG A 34 -7.94 -6.01 3.23
N TRP A 35 -6.95 -5.53 2.48
CA TRP A 35 -5.77 -6.31 2.08
C TRP A 35 -4.88 -6.72 3.26
N LEU A 36 -4.87 -5.93 4.32
CA LEU A 36 -4.01 -6.14 5.49
C LEU A 36 -4.72 -6.86 6.64
N PHE A 37 -6.02 -7.11 6.54
CA PHE A 37 -6.72 -7.90 7.53
C PHE A 37 -6.15 -9.33 7.66
N PRO A 38 -6.29 -9.97 8.84
CA PRO A 38 -6.05 -11.40 8.97
C PRO A 38 -6.94 -12.17 8.00
N ARG A 39 -6.46 -13.32 7.49
CA ARG A 39 -7.19 -14.11 6.49
C ARG A 39 -8.56 -14.59 6.98
N GLU A 40 -8.76 -14.77 8.28
CA GLU A 40 -10.06 -15.18 8.84
C GLU A 40 -11.05 -14.01 8.97
N HIS A 41 -10.62 -12.77 8.74
CA HIS A 41 -11.51 -11.61 8.83
C HIS A 41 -12.53 -11.65 7.68
N PRO A 42 -13.83 -11.39 7.95
CA PRO A 42 -14.89 -11.49 6.93
C PRO A 42 -14.69 -10.54 5.75
N GLU A 43 -14.00 -9.42 5.97
CA GLU A 43 -13.69 -8.42 4.94
C GLU A 43 -12.27 -8.55 4.40
N SER A 44 -11.55 -9.64 4.71
CA SER A 44 -10.22 -9.88 4.16
C SER A 44 -10.32 -10.02 2.64
N GLU A 45 -9.50 -9.26 1.94
CA GLU A 45 -9.39 -9.34 0.48
C GLU A 45 -8.00 -9.77 0.04
N GLU A 46 -7.92 -10.53 -1.05
CA GLU A 46 -6.63 -10.86 -1.66
C GLU A 46 -5.98 -9.61 -2.25
N VAL A 47 -4.65 -9.52 -2.08
CA VAL A 47 -3.87 -8.41 -2.64
C VAL A 47 -3.59 -8.72 -4.12
N PRO A 48 -4.06 -7.89 -5.07
CA PRO A 48 -3.79 -8.11 -6.48
C PRO A 48 -2.29 -8.02 -6.77
N THR A 49 -1.77 -8.94 -7.60
CA THR A 49 -0.34 -8.93 -7.98
C THR A 49 0.08 -7.58 -8.56
N MET A 50 -0.74 -6.99 -9.43
CA MET A 50 -0.48 -5.68 -10.03
C MET A 50 -0.38 -4.55 -9.00
N ALA A 51 -1.08 -4.64 -7.87
CA ALA A 51 -0.99 -3.62 -6.82
C ALA A 51 0.39 -3.65 -6.15
N VAL A 52 0.91 -4.85 -5.86
CA VAL A 52 2.26 -5.00 -5.30
C VAL A 52 3.32 -4.54 -6.29
N GLU A 53 3.22 -4.96 -7.55
CA GLU A 53 4.17 -4.60 -8.61
C GLU A 53 4.18 -3.09 -8.89
N LEU A 54 3.01 -2.45 -8.91
CA LEU A 54 2.90 -1.01 -9.09
C LEU A 54 3.50 -0.24 -7.91
N LEU A 55 3.24 -0.67 -6.67
CA LEU A 55 3.82 -0.05 -5.48
C LEU A 55 5.34 -0.13 -5.53
N GLU A 56 5.89 -1.30 -5.81
CA GLU A 56 7.33 -1.54 -5.94
C GLU A 56 7.95 -0.65 -7.02
N LEU A 57 7.33 -0.56 -8.19
CA LEU A 57 7.77 0.31 -9.29
C LEU A 57 7.78 1.79 -8.87
N LYS A 58 6.70 2.28 -8.25
CA LYS A 58 6.60 3.68 -7.83
C LYS A 58 7.62 4.06 -6.76
N LEU A 59 7.88 3.16 -5.82
CA LEU A 59 8.91 3.34 -4.79
C LEU A 59 10.31 3.39 -5.41
N ARG A 60 10.60 2.51 -6.37
CA ARG A 60 11.87 2.53 -7.13
C ARG A 60 12.06 3.81 -7.93
N LEU A 61 10.98 4.42 -8.43
CA LEU A 61 10.99 5.70 -9.14
C LEU A 61 10.98 6.92 -8.20
N GLY A 62 10.98 6.72 -6.87
CA GLY A 62 10.99 7.82 -5.90
C GLY A 62 9.68 8.60 -5.82
N MET A 63 8.56 8.04 -6.28
CA MET A 63 7.27 8.74 -6.40
C MET A 63 6.53 8.96 -5.06
N ARG A 64 7.23 9.11 -3.93
CA ARG A 64 6.56 9.55 -2.70
C ARG A 64 6.01 10.93 -2.96
N GLN A 65 4.69 11.06 -2.98
CA GLN A 65 4.07 12.37 -3.19
C GLN A 65 4.44 13.24 -2.00
N GLU A 66 4.95 14.45 -2.26
CA GLU A 66 5.18 15.49 -1.26
C GLU A 66 3.84 16.07 -0.77
N ALA A 67 2.98 15.25 -0.17
CA ALA A 67 1.74 15.71 0.44
C ALA A 67 2.00 16.32 1.83
N ALA A 68 2.90 17.29 1.91
CA ALA A 68 3.16 18.09 3.11
C ALA A 68 3.72 19.51 2.85
N GLN A 69 3.76 20.00 1.60
CA GLN A 69 4.08 21.39 1.30
C GLN A 69 2.87 22.10 0.69
N GLY A 70 2.02 22.65 1.55
CA GLY A 70 0.81 23.35 1.11
C GLY A 70 -0.04 23.90 2.26
N LYS A 71 0.61 24.47 3.29
CA LYS A 71 -0.01 25.41 4.24
C LYS A 71 1.03 26.48 4.59
N GLY A 72 1.19 27.43 3.67
CA GLY A 72 1.72 28.76 3.97
C GLY A 72 0.56 29.71 4.24
#